data_AF-A0A8J7GZ62-F1
#
_entry.id   AF-A0A8J7GZ62-F1
#
_cell.length_a   1.000
_cell.length_b   1.000
_cell.length_c   1.000
_cell.angle_alpha   90.00
_cell.angle_beta   90.00
_cell.angle_gamma   90.00
#
_symmetry.space_group_name_H-M   'P 1'
#
loop_
_entity.id
_entity.type
_entity.pdbx_description
1 polymer ?
#
loop_
_entity_poly.entity_id
_entity_poly.type
_entity_poly.pdbx_seq_one_letter_code
_entity_poly.pdbx_strand_id
1 'polypeptide(L)'
;MDKLTIQVQDFLNISLEDCLNYTPYEKLENTIKSSTESLIKKITNDTNNTLSKEDKIVYFLQQMLLRMSTHDKWISLRDKHNLDQNYLYTVIKKHVYLYAPEFIQ
;
A
#
# COMPACT_ATOMS: atom_id res chain seq x y z
N MET A 1 1.87 18.56 8.45
CA MET A 1 2.20 17.16 8.09
C MET A 1 1.08 16.31 8.64
N ASP A 2 0.17 15.85 7.78
CA ASP A 2 -0.83 14.89 8.21
C ASP A 2 -0.11 13.61 8.60
N LYS A 3 -0.38 13.15 9.82
CA LYS A 3 0.29 12.00 10.41
C LYS A 3 -0.20 10.75 9.70
N LEU A 4 0.71 9.95 9.14
CA LEU A 4 0.36 8.63 8.63
C LEU A 4 -0.21 7.80 9.79
N THR A 5 -1.41 7.26 9.59
CA THR A 5 -2.14 6.47 10.58
C THR A 5 -2.46 5.12 9.97
N ILE A 6 -2.48 4.06 10.78
CA ILE A 6 -2.82 2.71 10.30
C ILE A 6 -4.34 2.59 10.34
N GLN A 7 -4.99 2.71 9.18
CA GLN A 7 -6.45 2.59 9.03
C GLN A 7 -6.75 1.49 8.02
N VAL A 8 -6.81 0.25 8.51
CA VAL A 8 -7.01 -0.93 7.66
C VAL A 8 -8.36 -0.90 6.95
N GLN A 9 -9.41 -0.42 7.61
CA GLN A 9 -10.73 -0.32 6.98
C GLN A 9 -10.74 0.67 5.81
N ASP A 10 -10.07 1.82 5.95
CA ASP A 10 -9.96 2.79 4.85
C ASP A 10 -9.22 2.18 3.66
N PHE A 11 -8.15 1.43 3.92
CA PHE A 11 -7.47 0.66 2.88
C PHE A 11 -8.40 -0.39 2.24
N LEU A 12 -9.14 -1.17 3.04
CA LEU A 12 -10.04 -2.22 2.54
C LEU A 12 -11.31 -1.68 1.84
N ASN A 13 -11.71 -0.44 2.10
CA ASN A 13 -12.89 0.18 1.49
C ASN A 13 -12.62 0.84 0.13
N ILE A 14 -11.35 1.08 -0.25
CA ILE A 14 -11.01 1.61 -1.57
C ILE A 14 -11.53 0.68 -2.66
N SER A 15 -12.36 1.19 -3.57
CA SER A 15 -12.96 0.38 -4.62
C SER A 15 -11.96 0.03 -5.73
N LEU A 16 -12.31 -0.93 -6.59
CA LEU A 16 -11.52 -1.17 -7.80
C LEU A 16 -11.58 0.06 -8.72
N GLU A 17 -12.73 0.74 -8.78
CA GLU A 17 -12.94 1.97 -9.53
C GLU A 17 -12.00 3.09 -9.08
N ASP A 18 -11.76 3.26 -7.78
CA ASP A 18 -10.78 4.21 -7.26
C ASP A 18 -9.36 3.87 -7.74
N CYS A 19 -9.02 2.57 -7.77
CA CYS A 19 -7.75 2.08 -8.26
C CYS A 19 -7.56 2.26 -9.78
N LEU A 20 -8.64 2.48 -10.53
CA LEU A 20 -8.60 2.74 -11.97
C LEU A 20 -8.55 4.23 -12.31
N ASN A 21 -9.11 5.09 -11.45
CA ASN A 21 -9.43 6.49 -11.78
C ASN A 21 -8.57 7.54 -11.05
N TYR A 22 -7.52 7.15 -10.33
CA TYR A 22 -6.57 8.10 -9.74
C TYR A 22 -5.50 8.57 -10.75
N THR A 23 -4.83 9.68 -10.46
CA THR A 23 -3.73 10.19 -11.30
C THR A 23 -2.42 9.45 -11.01
N PRO A 24 -1.84 8.68 -11.95
CA PRO A 24 -0.64 7.90 -11.67
C PRO A 24 0.65 8.74 -11.71
N TYR A 25 1.58 8.45 -10.80
CA TYR A 25 2.95 8.96 -10.85
C TYR A 25 3.94 7.81 -11.00
N GLU A 26 4.42 7.58 -12.23
CA GLU A 26 5.22 6.40 -12.62
C GLU A 26 6.36 6.05 -11.64
N LYS A 27 7.11 7.06 -11.20
CA LYS A 27 8.24 6.81 -10.28
C LYS A 27 7.81 6.32 -8.90
N LEU A 28 6.60 6.68 -8.46
CA LEU A 28 5.99 6.22 -7.22
C LEU A 28 5.31 4.86 -7.42
N GLU A 29 4.62 4.66 -8.56
CA GLU A 29 4.06 3.36 -8.96
C GLU A 29 5.10 2.26 -8.87
N ASN A 30 6.26 2.46 -9.48
CA ASN A 30 7.32 1.44 -9.54
C ASN A 30 7.90 1.13 -8.15
N THR A 31 8.00 2.14 -7.28
CA THR A 31 8.43 1.98 -5.88
C THR A 31 7.42 1.16 -5.09
N ILE A 32 6.13 1.52 -5.19
CA ILE A 32 5.05 0.86 -4.45
C ILE A 32 4.84 -0.56 -4.96
N LYS A 33 4.87 -0.78 -6.29
CA LYS A 33 4.81 -2.10 -6.91
C LYS A 33 5.88 -3.03 -6.35
N SER A 34 7.15 -2.63 -6.46
CA SER A 34 8.28 -3.45 -5.98
C SER A 34 8.17 -3.77 -4.49
N SER A 35 7.75 -2.79 -3.68
CA SER A 35 7.56 -2.98 -2.23
C SER A 35 6.40 -3.92 -1.92
N THR A 36 5.30 -3.78 -2.65
CA THR A 36 4.10 -4.61 -2.50
C THR A 36 4.41 -6.06 -2.82
N GLU A 37 4.98 -6.33 -3.99
CA GLU A 37 5.35 -7.69 -4.40
C GLU A 37 6.33 -8.33 -3.43
N SER A 38 7.35 -7.58 -3.00
CA SER A 38 8.36 -8.08 -2.06
C SER A 38 7.76 -8.42 -0.69
N LEU A 39 6.89 -7.56 -0.15
CA LEU A 39 6.28 -7.79 1.15
C LEU A 39 5.24 -8.91 1.12
N ILE A 40 4.40 -8.98 0.08
CA ILE A 40 3.45 -10.07 -0.07
C ILE A 40 4.19 -11.40 -0.16
N LYS A 41 5.20 -11.51 -1.03
CA LYS A 41 6.05 -12.72 -1.13
C LYS A 41 6.64 -13.11 0.23
N LYS A 42 7.14 -12.13 1.00
CA LYS A 42 7.69 -12.38 2.34
C LYS A 42 6.61 -12.94 3.28
N ILE A 43 5.41 -12.35 3.28
CA ILE A 43 4.31 -12.75 4.16
C ILE A 43 3.75 -14.12 3.78
N THR A 44 3.63 -14.41 2.49
CA THR A 44 3.05 -15.66 1.97
C THR A 44 4.02 -16.83 2.04
N ASN A 45 5.31 -16.60 1.82
CA ASN A 45 6.33 -17.66 1.80
C ASN A 45 6.89 -17.99 3.19
N ASP A 46 6.55 -17.20 4.21
CA ASP A 46 6.91 -17.51 5.58
C ASP A 46 6.03 -18.66 6.10
N THR A 47 6.57 -19.88 6.06
CA THR A 47 5.90 -21.10 6.51
C THR A 47 5.65 -21.13 8.01
N ASN A 48 6.30 -20.25 8.79
CA ASN A 48 6.11 -20.12 10.23
C ASN A 48 5.13 -18.99 10.58
N ASN A 49 4.56 -18.31 9.57
CA ASN A 49 3.65 -17.21 9.77
C ASN A 49 2.28 -17.70 10.25
N THR A 50 2.05 -17.56 11.56
CA THR A 50 0.79 -17.92 12.23
C THR A 50 -0.22 -16.78 12.27
N LEU A 51 0.06 -15.64 11.63
CA LEU A 51 -0.85 -14.49 11.63
C LEU A 51 -2.17 -14.85 10.94
N SER A 52 -3.27 -14.36 11.51
CA SER A 52 -4.57 -14.37 10.84
C SER A 52 -4.50 -13.56 9.54
N LYS A 53 -5.48 -13.74 8.66
CA LYS A 53 -5.57 -12.95 7.43
C LYS A 53 -5.64 -11.45 7.72
N GLU A 54 -6.44 -11.06 8.71
CA GLU A 54 -6.58 -9.67 9.14
C GLU A 54 -5.25 -9.11 9.66
N ASP A 55 -4.54 -9.87 10.50
CA ASP A 55 -3.24 -9.48 11.03
C ASP A 55 -2.17 -9.39 9.92
N LYS A 56 -2.25 -10.24 8.89
CA LYS A 56 -1.37 -10.14 7.71
C LYS A 56 -1.58 -8.83 6.96
N ILE A 57 -2.83 -8.40 6.79
CA ILE A 57 -3.18 -7.13 6.14
C ILE A 57 -2.70 -5.95 7.00
N VAL A 58 -2.92 -6.00 8.32
CA VAL A 58 -2.41 -5.00 9.27
C VAL A 58 -0.89 -4.89 9.17
N TYR A 59 -0.19 -6.02 9.27
CA TYR A 59 1.27 -6.08 9.19
C TYR A 59 1.78 -5.55 7.85
N PHE A 60 1.19 -5.98 6.73
CA PHE A 60 1.52 -5.49 5.40
C PHE A 60 1.40 -3.97 5.31
N LEU A 61 0.27 -3.42 5.76
CA LEU A 61 0.01 -1.98 5.67
C LEU A 61 0.98 -1.19 6.56
N GLN A 62 1.27 -1.68 7.77
CA GLN A 62 2.30 -1.10 8.64
C GLN A 62 3.67 -1.04 7.96
N GLN A 63 4.10 -2.14 7.34
CA GLN A 63 5.40 -2.20 6.65
C GLN A 63 5.44 -1.26 5.44
N MET A 64 4.35 -1.17 4.68
CA MET A 64 4.25 -0.24 3.55
C MET A 64 4.31 1.22 4.02
N LEU A 65 3.54 1.57 5.06
CA LEU A 65 3.54 2.93 5.60
C LEU A 65 4.89 3.33 6.19
N LEU A 66 5.55 2.43 6.93
CA LEU A 66 6.90 2.67 7.44
C LEU A 66 7.89 2.96 6.31
N ARG A 67 7.86 2.15 5.24
CA ARG A 67 8.73 2.36 4.07
C ARG A 67 8.45 3.68 3.38
N MET A 68 7.18 4.05 3.22
CA MET A 68 6.81 5.27 2.51
C MET A 68 7.03 6.53 3.35
N SER A 69 6.94 6.43 4.68
CA SER A 69 7.11 7.56 5.61
C SER A 69 8.45 8.28 5.47
N THR A 70 9.50 7.58 5.01
CA THR A 70 10.85 8.11 4.81
C THR A 70 11.29 8.09 3.35
N HIS A 71 10.41 7.75 2.41
CA HIS A 71 10.78 7.62 1.00
C HIS A 71 10.70 8.98 0.28
N ASP A 72 11.84 9.49 -0.18
CA ASP A 72 11.96 10.83 -0.77
C ASP A 72 10.96 11.11 -1.90
N LYS A 73 10.71 10.13 -2.79
CA LYS A 73 9.73 10.33 -3.86
C LYS A 73 8.31 10.50 -3.36
N TRP A 74 7.92 9.79 -2.30
CA TRP A 74 6.60 9.95 -1.70
C TRP A 74 6.50 11.33 -1.08
N ILE A 75 7.48 11.71 -0.25
CA ILE A 75 7.52 13.02 0.41
C ILE A 75 7.46 14.16 -0.63
N SER A 76 8.28 14.10 -1.67
CA SER A 76 8.31 15.12 -2.72
C SER A 76 7.00 15.22 -3.50
N LEU A 77 6.40 14.09 -3.90
CA LEU A 77 5.14 14.10 -4.64
C LEU A 77 3.97 14.54 -3.76
N ARG A 78 3.94 14.06 -2.50
CA ARG A 78 2.96 14.48 -1.49
C ARG A 78 2.95 15.99 -1.33
N ASP A 79 4.11 16.59 -1.12
CA ASP A 79 4.22 18.02 -0.88
C ASP A 79 3.93 18.84 -2.15
N LYS A 80 4.39 18.36 -3.32
CA LYS A 80 4.21 19.06 -4.60
C LYS A 80 2.77 19.02 -5.13
N HIS A 81 2.08 17.90 -4.93
CA HIS A 81 0.75 17.65 -5.51
C HIS A 81 -0.35 17.55 -4.45
N ASN A 82 -0.03 17.85 -3.19
CA ASN A 82 -0.95 17.75 -2.05
C ASN A 82 -1.61 16.36 -1.96
N LEU A 83 -0.82 15.30 -2.17
CA LEU A 83 -1.32 13.93 -2.07
C LEU A 83 -1.53 13.57 -0.61
N ASP A 84 -2.58 12.82 -0.31
CA ASP A 84 -2.93 12.40 1.04
C ASP A 84 -2.70 10.89 1.25
N GLN A 85 -2.98 10.42 2.45
CA GLN A 85 -2.88 8.99 2.77
C GLN A 85 -3.83 8.13 1.92
N ASN A 86 -5.00 8.66 1.54
CA ASN A 86 -5.96 7.92 0.73
C ASN A 86 -5.40 7.66 -0.68
N TYR A 87 -4.74 8.65 -1.28
CA TYR A 87 -3.98 8.47 -2.51
C TYR A 87 -2.94 7.35 -2.34
N LEU A 88 -2.15 7.38 -1.27
CA LEU A 88 -1.12 6.37 -1.02
C LEU A 88 -1.72 4.97 -0.92
N TYR A 89 -2.80 4.81 -0.16
CA TYR A 89 -3.53 3.56 -0.03
C TYR A 89 -4.10 3.08 -1.37
N THR A 90 -4.59 3.99 -2.21
CA THR A 90 -5.11 3.66 -3.55
C THR A 90 -4.04 3.04 -4.43
N VAL A 91 -2.84 3.64 -4.47
CA VAL A 91 -1.72 3.09 -5.24
C VAL A 91 -1.29 1.73 -4.69
N ILE A 92 -1.20 1.60 -3.35
CA ILE A 92 -0.86 0.31 -2.72
C ILE A 92 -1.89 -0.74 -3.11
N LYS A 93 -3.18 -0.46 -2.96
CA LYS A 93 -4.26 -1.41 -3.20
C LYS A 93 -4.34 -1.85 -4.65
N LYS A 94 -4.16 -0.93 -5.60
CA LYS A 94 -4.02 -1.28 -7.03
C LYS A 94 -2.95 -2.36 -7.24
N HIS A 95 -1.76 -2.17 -6.67
CA HIS A 95 -0.68 -3.14 -6.85
C HIS A 95 -0.94 -4.46 -6.12
N VAL A 96 -1.68 -4.46 -5.02
CA VAL A 96 -2.19 -5.70 -4.42
C VAL A 96 -3.16 -6.42 -5.35
N TYR A 97 -4.15 -5.71 -5.91
CA TYR A 97 -5.11 -6.30 -6.88
C TYR A 97 -4.41 -6.90 -8.11
N LEU A 98 -3.36 -6.24 -8.61
CA LEU A 98 -2.62 -6.72 -9.79
C LEU A 98 -1.73 -7.92 -9.49
N TYR A 99 -1.20 -8.03 -8.26
CA TYR A 99 -0.19 -9.03 -7.92
C TYR A 99 -0.74 -10.25 -7.19
N ALA A 100 -1.61 -10.04 -6.20
CA ALA A 100 -2.15 -11.07 -5.31
C ALA A 100 -3.53 -10.62 -4.77
N PRO A 101 -4.58 -10.61 -5.60
CA PRO A 101 -5.91 -10.15 -5.20
C PRO A 101 -6.48 -10.93 -4.00
N GLU A 102 -6.16 -12.21 -3.87
CA GLU A 102 -6.53 -13.08 -2.75
C GLU A 102 -5.94 -12.64 -1.40
N PHE A 103 -4.93 -11.76 -1.40
CA PHE A 103 -4.35 -11.23 -0.18
C PHE A 103 -5.33 -10.31 0.59
N ILE A 104 -6.27 -9.68 -0.12
CA ILE A 104 -7.23 -8.70 0.44
C ILE A 104 -8.70 -9.09 0.24
N GLN A 105 -8.99 -10.14 -0.53
CA GLN A 105 -10.33 -10.74 -0.65
C GLN A 105 -10.53 -11.76 0.45
#